data_AF-A0A0L7TDP1-F1
#
_entry.id   AF-A0A0L7TDP1-F1
#
_cell.length_a   1.000
_cell.length_b   1.000
_cell.length_c   1.000
_cell.angle_alpha   90.00
_cell.angle_beta   90.00
_cell.angle_gamma   90.00
#
_symmetry.space_group_name_H-M   'P 1'
#
loop_
_entity.id
_entity.type
_entity.pdbx_description
1 polymer ?
#
loop_
_entity_poly.entity_id
_entity_poly.type
_entity_poly.pdbx_seq_one_letter_code
_entity_poly.pdbx_strand_id
1 'polypeptide(L)'
;MNQELQRPSPEKLLQQLSSPPRGKLKIFFGACAGVGKTFAMLQEGRRLREQGLDVLVGVVETHGRRETAALLDGLSLLPLKSWTQQGRQYPEFDLDAALARAPAVILVDELAHSNIMGSRHPKRWQDVEELLNAGIDVFTTVNVQHLESLNDVVGSITGIRVRETVPDPIFDLADEIVLVDLTPDDLRQRLAEGKVYIAGQAERAIEHFFRKGNLIALRELALRRTADRVDDQMRAWRDHKGREQVWHTRDAVLLCIGESAGNEKLVRTAARLAAKLDAPWHAVYVETPRLHKLPGEQRRRILQALKLAQDLGAETATLSDTHEERSVLRYAREHDLGKIVIGRRASQRWKRDGFANRLGKLGPDLDLLIVARDEPDSALSARPVSNKSAAEKWRKPLEGCALAVAWCATLTVGASWLFPQVADANLVMLYLLGVVIVALLYGRWPSVVASLINVASFDLFFIAPRGTLAVSDLEYLLTFAIMLTVGIIIGNLTASMRYQARVARYREARVRQLYEVSRALSRTRSQQDIIAVSQHFIDNTFRASSELLIPDAHGQLPQPRQADAAIARWSFDNGQPAGAGTATLPGLPCLILPLMMQEKCWGLLIIEPSSLRQLMIPEQQRLIETVIVLIASA
;
A
#
# COMPACT_ATOMS: atom_id res chain seq x y z
N MET A 1 -28.69 -1.69 -7.95
CA MET A 1 -28.27 -0.96 -9.17
C MET A 1 -27.17 -1.80 -9.79
N ASN A 2 -27.47 -2.45 -10.91
CA ASN A 2 -26.56 -3.38 -11.60
C ASN A 2 -25.27 -2.63 -11.99
N GLN A 3 -24.12 -3.07 -11.48
CA GLN A 3 -22.83 -2.60 -11.96
C GLN A 3 -22.47 -3.42 -13.20
N GLU A 4 -22.56 -2.79 -14.37
CA GLU A 4 -22.04 -3.36 -15.62
C GLU A 4 -20.52 -3.52 -15.49
N LEU A 5 -20.05 -4.76 -15.65
CA LEU A 5 -18.64 -5.10 -15.82
C LEU A 5 -18.06 -4.27 -16.97
N GLN A 6 -17.15 -3.35 -16.67
CA GLN A 6 -16.43 -2.57 -17.70
C GLN A 6 -15.70 -3.54 -18.64
N ARG A 7 -16.15 -3.59 -19.91
CA ARG A 7 -15.46 -4.34 -20.97
C ARG A 7 -14.06 -3.76 -21.17
N PRO A 8 -13.00 -4.60 -21.27
CA PRO A 8 -11.66 -4.12 -21.61
C PRO A 8 -11.64 -3.46 -22.99
N SER A 9 -10.77 -2.46 -23.17
CA SER A 9 -10.68 -1.70 -24.42
C SER A 9 -10.19 -2.59 -25.57
N PRO A 10 -10.71 -2.41 -26.80
CA PRO A 10 -10.28 -3.16 -27.99
C PRO A 10 -8.77 -3.09 -28.26
N GLU A 11 -8.13 -1.97 -27.93
CA GLU A 11 -6.69 -1.77 -28.07
C GLU A 11 -5.86 -2.68 -27.16
N LYS A 12 -6.34 -2.95 -25.93
CA LYS A 12 -5.69 -3.92 -25.02
C LYS A 12 -5.78 -5.34 -25.56
N LEU A 13 -6.91 -5.71 -26.15
CA LEU A 13 -7.09 -7.01 -26.79
C LEU A 13 -6.23 -7.15 -28.05
N LEU A 14 -6.06 -6.08 -28.83
CA LEU A 14 -5.21 -6.06 -30.02
C LEU A 14 -3.72 -6.15 -29.66
N GLN A 15 -3.24 -5.44 -28.64
CA GLN A 15 -1.88 -5.61 -28.12
C GLN A 15 -1.59 -7.04 -27.66
N GLN A 16 -2.56 -7.72 -27.06
CA GLN A 16 -2.42 -9.13 -26.64
C GLN A 16 -2.33 -10.11 -27.82
N LEU A 17 -2.86 -9.75 -28.99
CA LEU A 17 -2.85 -10.60 -30.20
C LEU A 17 -1.71 -10.27 -31.18
N SER A 18 -0.97 -9.17 -30.96
CA SER A 18 0.02 -8.63 -31.91
C SER A 18 1.44 -9.18 -31.72
N SER A 19 1.70 -9.95 -30.66
CA SER A 19 3.01 -10.56 -30.44
C SER A 19 3.17 -11.81 -31.32
N PRO A 20 4.31 -11.98 -32.02
CA PRO A 20 4.57 -13.21 -32.79
C PRO A 20 4.49 -14.44 -31.87
N PRO A 21 4.05 -15.60 -32.38
CA PRO A 21 3.88 -16.80 -31.57
C PRO A 21 5.25 -17.29 -31.08
N ARG A 22 5.58 -16.94 -29.83
CA ARG A 22 6.72 -17.51 -29.10
C ARG A 22 6.35 -18.94 -28.69
N GLY A 23 7.30 -19.86 -28.84
CA GLY A 23 7.20 -21.23 -28.33
C GLY A 23 7.07 -21.24 -26.80
N LYS A 24 6.54 -22.33 -26.26
CA LYS A 24 6.33 -22.51 -24.82
C LYS A 24 7.51 -23.19 -24.17
N LEU A 25 7.89 -22.70 -22.99
CA LEU A 25 8.95 -23.26 -22.17
C LEU A 25 8.37 -24.08 -21.02
N LYS A 26 8.71 -25.37 -20.98
CA LYS A 26 8.39 -26.27 -19.86
C LYS A 26 9.67 -26.70 -19.15
N ILE A 27 9.75 -26.42 -17.85
CA ILE A 27 10.92 -26.73 -17.03
C ILE A 27 10.59 -27.87 -16.06
N PHE A 28 11.36 -28.96 -16.15
CA PHE A 28 11.38 -30.02 -15.15
C PHE A 28 12.40 -29.64 -14.07
N PHE A 29 11.89 -29.16 -12.95
CA PHE A 29 12.68 -28.59 -11.86
C PHE A 29 12.89 -29.61 -10.75
N GLY A 30 14.07 -29.63 -10.12
CA GLY A 30 14.33 -30.54 -9.02
C GLY A 30 15.36 -30.04 -8.02
N ALA A 31 15.39 -30.66 -6.84
CA ALA A 31 16.32 -30.28 -5.78
C ALA A 31 17.79 -30.55 -6.14
N CYS A 32 18.08 -31.63 -6.86
CA CYS A 32 19.44 -32.02 -7.22
C CYS A 32 19.46 -33.10 -8.31
N ALA A 33 20.67 -33.51 -8.72
CA ALA A 33 20.86 -34.63 -9.62
C ALA A 33 20.34 -35.94 -9.02
N GLY A 34 19.69 -36.77 -9.84
CA GLY A 34 19.20 -38.10 -9.42
C GLY A 34 17.72 -38.19 -9.04
N VAL A 35 17.01 -37.07 -8.88
CA VAL A 35 15.56 -37.07 -8.57
C VAL A 35 14.67 -37.55 -9.73
N GLY A 36 15.20 -37.63 -10.96
CA GLY A 36 14.48 -38.16 -12.13
C GLY A 36 14.02 -37.14 -13.17
N LYS A 37 14.52 -35.90 -13.16
CA LYS A 37 14.11 -34.83 -14.09
C LYS A 37 14.14 -35.25 -15.57
N THR A 38 15.27 -35.77 -16.05
CA THR A 38 15.43 -36.24 -17.44
C THR A 38 14.45 -37.37 -17.77
N PHE A 39 14.22 -38.28 -16.83
CA PHE A 39 13.27 -39.38 -17.02
C PHE A 39 11.83 -38.86 -17.18
N ALA A 40 11.41 -37.91 -16.33
CA ALA A 40 10.11 -37.26 -16.42
C ALA A 40 9.95 -36.46 -17.73
N MET A 41 10.99 -35.74 -18.15
CA MET A 41 11.01 -35.00 -19.42
C MET A 41 10.85 -35.94 -20.63
N LEU A 42 11.57 -37.06 -20.66
CA LEU A 42 11.47 -38.05 -21.73
C LEU A 42 10.12 -38.77 -21.75
N GLN A 43 9.56 -39.11 -20.58
CA GLN A 43 8.21 -39.69 -20.51
C GLN A 43 7.17 -38.76 -21.13
N GLU A 44 7.25 -37.46 -20.82
CA GLU A 44 6.33 -36.48 -21.40
C GLU A 44 6.56 -36.31 -22.90
N GLY A 45 7.83 -36.26 -23.35
CA GLY A 45 8.16 -36.22 -24.78
C GLY A 45 7.61 -37.42 -25.56
N ARG A 46 7.69 -38.62 -24.98
CA ARG A 46 7.11 -39.85 -25.57
C ARG A 46 5.59 -39.79 -25.62
N ARG A 47 4.94 -39.29 -24.57
CA ARG A 47 3.49 -39.11 -24.54
C ARG A 47 3.01 -38.17 -25.66
N LEU A 48 3.73 -37.08 -25.91
CA LEU A 48 3.41 -36.16 -27.01
C LEU A 48 3.66 -36.77 -28.40
N ARG A 49 4.74 -37.56 -28.55
CA ARG A 49 5.02 -38.34 -29.76
C ARG A 49 3.90 -39.33 -30.07
N GLU A 50 3.41 -40.04 -29.05
CA GLU A 50 2.28 -40.98 -29.16
C GLU A 50 0.96 -40.28 -29.53
N GLN A 51 0.82 -38.99 -29.20
CA GLN A 51 -0.29 -38.14 -29.63
C GLN A 51 -0.13 -37.57 -31.04
N GLY A 52 0.99 -37.88 -31.72
CA GLY A 52 1.27 -37.46 -33.10
C GLY A 52 2.00 -36.12 -33.24
N LEU A 53 2.53 -35.55 -32.16
CA LEU A 53 3.36 -34.33 -32.24
C LEU A 53 4.78 -34.64 -32.73
N ASP A 54 5.37 -33.73 -33.51
CA ASP A 54 6.76 -33.83 -33.95
C ASP A 54 7.72 -33.45 -32.83
N VAL A 55 8.07 -34.45 -32.00
CA VAL A 55 9.03 -34.31 -30.91
C VAL A 55 10.44 -34.68 -31.39
N LEU A 56 11.39 -33.77 -31.20
CA LEU A 56 12.81 -33.93 -31.46
C LEU A 56 13.60 -33.94 -30.14
N VAL A 57 14.54 -34.86 -30.01
CA VAL A 57 15.51 -34.86 -28.91
C VAL A 57 16.74 -34.08 -29.38
N GLY A 58 16.96 -32.89 -28.81
CA GLY A 58 18.10 -32.04 -29.13
C GLY A 58 19.36 -32.51 -28.42
N VAL A 59 19.32 -32.48 -27.09
CA VAL A 59 20.40 -32.99 -26.23
C VAL A 59 19.80 -33.57 -24.96
N VAL A 60 20.18 -34.80 -24.61
CA VAL A 60 19.70 -35.49 -23.42
C VAL A 60 20.83 -36.26 -22.77
N GLU A 61 20.98 -36.07 -21.47
CA GLU A 61 22.00 -36.72 -20.67
C GLU A 61 21.41 -37.94 -19.93
N THR A 62 21.64 -39.13 -20.49
CA THR A 62 21.18 -40.38 -19.84
C THR A 62 22.05 -40.78 -18.65
N HIS A 63 23.27 -40.25 -18.56
CA HIS A 63 24.28 -40.56 -17.55
C HIS A 63 24.45 -42.08 -17.28
N GLY A 64 24.37 -42.91 -18.32
CA GLY A 64 24.54 -44.37 -18.24
C GLY A 64 23.33 -45.14 -17.69
N ARG A 65 22.20 -44.49 -17.44
CA ARG A 65 20.98 -45.14 -16.93
C ARG A 65 20.24 -45.85 -18.06
N ARG A 66 20.22 -47.19 -18.03
CA ARG A 66 19.52 -48.04 -19.02
C ARG A 66 18.03 -47.69 -19.15
N GLU A 67 17.34 -47.47 -18.03
CA GLU A 67 15.92 -47.11 -18.03
C GLU A 67 15.65 -45.77 -18.73
N THR A 68 16.53 -44.78 -18.54
CA THR A 68 16.41 -43.47 -19.20
C THR A 68 16.77 -43.57 -20.68
N ALA A 69 17.80 -44.35 -21.02
CA ALA A 69 18.19 -44.59 -22.41
C ALA A 69 17.08 -45.30 -23.21
N ALA A 70 16.38 -46.27 -22.61
CA ALA A 70 15.26 -46.96 -23.24
C ALA A 70 14.07 -46.04 -23.57
N LEU A 71 13.96 -44.86 -22.93
CA LEU A 71 12.94 -43.87 -23.28
C LEU A 71 13.28 -43.09 -24.56
N LEU A 72 14.55 -43.10 -25.00
CA LEU A 72 14.95 -42.50 -26.28
C LEU A 72 14.51 -43.36 -27.47
N ASP A 73 14.31 -44.67 -27.26
CA ASP A 73 13.86 -45.58 -28.31
C ASP A 73 12.48 -45.16 -28.83
N GLY A 74 12.43 -44.80 -30.12
CA GLY A 74 11.22 -44.32 -30.81
C GLY A 74 11.07 -42.79 -30.88
N LEU A 75 11.96 -42.03 -30.24
CA LEU A 75 12.05 -40.58 -30.41
C LEU A 75 13.02 -40.22 -31.55
N SER A 76 12.76 -39.11 -32.24
CA SER A 76 13.68 -38.60 -33.26
C SER A 76 14.85 -37.89 -32.57
N LEU A 77 16.08 -38.31 -32.85
CA LEU A 77 17.29 -37.76 -32.25
C LEU A 77 18.00 -36.82 -33.23
N LEU A 78 18.35 -35.62 -32.77
CA LEU A 78 19.23 -34.73 -33.51
C LEU A 78 20.68 -35.18 -33.33
N PRO A 79 21.47 -35.37 -34.41
CA PRO A 79 22.89 -35.67 -34.28
C PRO A 79 23.62 -34.52 -33.56
N LEU A 80 24.42 -34.85 -32.53
CA LEU A 80 25.23 -33.87 -31.83
C LEU A 80 26.43 -33.42 -32.69
N LYS A 81 26.75 -32.14 -32.62
CA LYS A 81 27.89 -31.55 -33.34
C LYS A 81 29.17 -31.86 -32.57
N SER A 82 30.15 -32.46 -33.23
CA SER A 82 31.44 -32.76 -32.61
C SER A 82 32.39 -31.57 -32.70
N TRP A 83 32.81 -31.04 -31.55
CA TRP A 83 33.79 -29.96 -31.43
C TRP A 83 35.14 -30.51 -30.96
N THR A 84 36.24 -30.03 -31.52
CA THR A 84 37.59 -30.41 -31.08
C THR A 84 38.22 -29.26 -30.31
N GLN A 85 38.48 -29.47 -29.02
CA GLN A 85 39.14 -28.47 -28.16
C GLN A 85 40.28 -29.15 -27.39
N GLN A 86 41.49 -28.56 -27.42
CA GLN A 86 42.68 -29.10 -26.75
C GLN A 86 42.98 -30.58 -27.09
N GLY A 87 42.68 -31.00 -28.34
CA GLY A 87 42.90 -32.38 -28.81
C GLY A 87 41.87 -33.41 -28.34
N ARG A 88 40.81 -33.01 -27.62
CA ARG A 88 39.67 -33.87 -27.26
C ARG A 88 38.42 -33.47 -28.05
N GLN A 89 37.61 -34.47 -28.38
CA GLN A 89 36.30 -34.26 -29.02
C GLN A 89 35.21 -34.19 -27.96
N TYR A 90 34.36 -33.18 -28.07
CA TYR A 90 33.20 -32.94 -27.22
C TYR A 90 31.94 -32.89 -28.09
N PRO A 91 30.94 -33.75 -27.83
CA PRO A 91 29.65 -33.64 -28.49
C PRO A 91 28.84 -32.48 -27.87
N GLU A 92 28.29 -31.61 -28.70
CA GLU A 92 27.50 -30.45 -28.27
C GLU A 92 26.19 -30.36 -29.06
N PHE A 93 25.19 -29.69 -28.48
CA PHE A 93 23.91 -29.46 -29.14
C PHE A 93 24.06 -28.62 -30.43
N ASP A 94 23.45 -29.08 -31.53
CA ASP A 94 23.44 -28.36 -32.82
C ASP A 94 22.20 -27.47 -32.96
N LEU A 95 22.31 -26.23 -32.47
CA LEU A 95 21.22 -25.25 -32.53
C LEU A 95 20.79 -24.94 -33.97
N ASP A 96 21.73 -24.79 -34.90
CA ASP A 96 21.43 -24.42 -36.28
C ASP A 96 20.65 -25.54 -36.99
N ALA A 97 21.04 -26.80 -36.75
CA ALA A 97 20.30 -27.95 -37.27
C ALA A 97 18.90 -28.09 -36.62
N ALA A 98 18.77 -27.77 -35.33
CA ALA A 98 17.48 -27.77 -34.64
C ALA A 98 16.52 -26.72 -35.23
N LEU A 99 17.00 -25.50 -35.45
CA LEU A 99 16.24 -24.40 -36.07
C LEU A 99 15.85 -24.74 -37.51
N ALA A 100 16.75 -25.32 -38.29
CA ALA A 100 16.46 -25.75 -39.67
C ALA A 100 15.42 -26.88 -39.73
N ARG A 101 15.41 -27.79 -38.73
CA ARG A 101 14.45 -28.90 -38.64
C ARG A 101 13.05 -28.45 -38.21
N ALA A 102 12.96 -27.34 -37.45
CA ALA A 102 11.74 -26.72 -36.96
C ALA A 102 10.70 -27.73 -36.38
N PRO A 103 11.07 -28.53 -35.36
CA PRO A 103 10.14 -29.45 -34.72
C PRO A 103 9.03 -28.70 -33.97
N ALA A 104 7.93 -29.39 -33.64
CA ALA A 104 6.90 -28.81 -32.79
C ALA A 104 7.39 -28.67 -31.33
N VAL A 105 8.10 -29.71 -30.84
CA VAL A 105 8.66 -29.74 -29.48
C VAL A 105 10.10 -30.25 -29.54
N ILE A 106 11.01 -29.61 -28.82
CA ILE A 106 12.39 -30.06 -28.67
C ILE A 106 12.75 -30.29 -27.19
N LEU A 107 13.41 -31.43 -26.92
CA LEU A 107 13.91 -31.77 -25.58
C LEU A 107 15.38 -31.36 -25.45
N VAL A 108 15.68 -30.48 -24.50
CA VAL A 108 17.02 -29.89 -24.27
C VAL A 108 17.37 -29.98 -22.80
N ASP A 109 18.15 -30.98 -22.42
CA ASP A 109 18.55 -31.21 -21.03
C ASP A 109 19.61 -30.20 -20.54
N GLU A 110 19.71 -30.05 -19.22
CA GLU A 110 20.66 -29.18 -18.51
C GLU A 110 20.62 -27.69 -18.93
N LEU A 111 19.55 -26.97 -18.57
CA LEU A 111 19.38 -25.54 -18.91
C LEU A 111 20.56 -24.64 -18.49
N ALA A 112 21.25 -25.00 -17.41
CA ALA A 112 22.38 -24.26 -16.84
C ALA A 112 23.71 -24.45 -17.57
N HIS A 113 23.76 -25.40 -18.51
CA HIS A 113 24.99 -25.84 -19.17
C HIS A 113 25.74 -24.68 -19.83
N SER A 114 27.05 -24.68 -19.68
CA SER A 114 27.95 -23.75 -20.35
C SER A 114 28.45 -24.35 -21.66
N ASN A 115 28.00 -23.79 -22.79
CA ASN A 115 28.36 -24.31 -24.10
C ASN A 115 29.86 -24.20 -24.36
N ILE A 116 30.39 -25.07 -25.22
CA ILE A 116 31.80 -25.04 -25.60
C ILE A 116 32.22 -23.70 -26.23
N MET A 117 33.45 -23.26 -25.95
CA MET A 117 34.02 -22.03 -26.50
C MET A 117 34.03 -22.08 -28.04
N GLY A 118 33.40 -21.09 -28.68
CA GLY A 118 33.20 -21.04 -30.13
C GLY A 118 31.77 -21.36 -30.59
N SER A 119 30.91 -21.83 -29.68
CA SER A 119 29.46 -21.91 -29.91
C SER A 119 28.85 -20.52 -30.11
N ARG A 120 27.70 -20.48 -30.79
CA ARG A 120 26.97 -19.23 -31.07
C ARG A 120 26.62 -18.47 -29.81
N HIS A 121 26.19 -19.19 -28.77
CA HIS A 121 25.93 -18.62 -27.45
C HIS A 121 26.80 -19.30 -26.38
N PRO A 122 27.23 -18.55 -25.35
CA PRO A 122 27.99 -19.11 -24.23
C PRO A 122 27.15 -19.99 -23.28
N LYS A 123 25.83 -19.86 -23.26
CA LYS A 123 24.94 -20.59 -22.34
C LYS A 123 23.79 -21.27 -23.07
N ARG A 124 23.45 -22.49 -22.65
CA ARG A 124 22.36 -23.27 -23.25
C ARG A 124 20.99 -22.62 -23.10
N TRP A 125 20.74 -21.88 -22.03
CA TRP A 125 19.50 -21.12 -21.88
C TRP A 125 19.30 -20.06 -22.98
N GLN A 126 20.37 -19.55 -23.60
CA GLN A 126 20.29 -18.63 -24.73
C GLN A 126 19.90 -19.36 -26.03
N ASP A 127 20.38 -20.60 -26.21
CA ASP A 127 19.95 -21.47 -27.31
C ASP A 127 18.45 -21.77 -27.18
N VAL A 128 17.99 -22.05 -25.94
CA VAL A 128 16.57 -22.25 -25.62
C VAL A 128 15.76 -20.99 -25.94
N GLU A 129 16.23 -19.80 -25.59
CA GLU A 129 15.55 -18.56 -25.97
C GLU A 129 15.45 -18.37 -27.49
N GLU A 130 16.49 -18.70 -28.26
CA GLU A 130 16.43 -18.62 -29.72
C GLU A 130 15.41 -19.61 -30.31
N LEU A 131 15.35 -20.84 -29.78
CA LEU A 131 14.34 -21.83 -30.18
C LEU A 131 12.91 -21.35 -29.88
N LEU A 132 12.68 -20.79 -28.69
CA LEU A 132 11.37 -20.25 -28.31
C LEU A 132 10.99 -19.06 -29.21
N ASN A 133 11.93 -18.19 -29.56
CA ASN A 133 11.69 -17.06 -30.46
C ASN A 133 11.40 -17.51 -31.90
N ALA A 134 11.88 -18.69 -32.30
CA ALA A 134 11.52 -19.33 -33.57
C ALA A 134 10.15 -20.04 -33.54
N GLY A 135 9.44 -20.03 -32.41
CA GLY A 135 8.13 -20.65 -32.25
C GLY A 135 8.17 -22.14 -31.91
N ILE A 136 9.33 -22.68 -31.50
CA ILE A 136 9.50 -24.08 -31.14
C ILE A 136 9.28 -24.24 -29.63
N ASP A 137 8.42 -25.18 -29.20
CA ASP A 137 8.23 -25.47 -27.78
C ASP A 137 9.45 -26.22 -27.23
N VAL A 138 9.94 -25.83 -26.05
CA VAL A 138 11.16 -26.39 -25.46
C VAL A 138 10.87 -27.01 -24.10
N PHE A 139 11.25 -28.28 -23.94
CA PHE A 139 11.27 -28.95 -22.65
C PHE A 139 12.70 -29.05 -22.15
N THR A 140 12.93 -28.64 -20.90
CA THR A 140 14.28 -28.63 -20.32
C THR A 140 14.28 -29.06 -18.86
N THR A 141 15.48 -29.32 -18.32
CA THR A 141 15.64 -29.65 -16.91
C THR A 141 16.63 -28.71 -16.22
N VAL A 142 16.36 -28.41 -14.95
CA VAL A 142 17.26 -27.59 -14.12
C VAL A 142 17.15 -27.99 -12.65
N ASN A 143 18.26 -27.85 -11.92
CA ASN A 143 18.28 -28.02 -10.47
C ASN A 143 18.24 -26.67 -9.76
N VAL A 144 17.72 -26.64 -8.53
CA VAL A 144 17.68 -25.43 -7.68
C VAL A 144 19.04 -24.77 -7.50
N GLN A 145 20.12 -25.56 -7.46
CA GLN A 145 21.49 -25.08 -7.28
C GLN A 145 22.01 -24.18 -8.40
N HIS A 146 21.37 -24.22 -9.57
CA HIS A 146 21.78 -23.45 -10.74
C HIS A 146 21.07 -22.10 -10.85
N LEU A 147 20.09 -21.81 -10.00
CA LEU A 147 19.46 -20.48 -9.99
C LEU A 147 20.43 -19.45 -9.37
N GLU A 148 20.62 -18.33 -10.06
CA GLU A 148 21.58 -17.29 -9.64
C GLU A 148 21.26 -16.75 -8.25
N SER A 149 20.00 -16.41 -7.98
CA SER A 149 19.56 -15.89 -6.68
C SER A 149 19.81 -16.83 -5.50
N LEU A 150 19.92 -18.15 -5.76
CA LEU A 150 20.07 -19.18 -4.74
C LEU A 150 21.51 -19.70 -4.63
N ASN A 151 22.44 -19.25 -5.48
CA ASN A 151 23.80 -19.79 -5.53
C ASN A 151 24.54 -19.64 -4.20
N ASP A 152 24.48 -18.45 -3.58
CA ASP A 152 25.15 -18.17 -2.30
C ASP A 152 24.57 -19.01 -1.16
N VAL A 153 23.24 -19.14 -1.13
CA VAL A 153 22.53 -19.94 -0.12
C VAL A 153 22.91 -21.41 -0.26
N VAL A 154 22.88 -21.95 -1.48
CA VAL A 154 23.25 -23.34 -1.77
C VAL A 154 24.74 -23.59 -1.49
N GLY A 155 25.61 -22.64 -1.80
CA GLY A 155 27.04 -22.69 -1.48
C GLY A 155 27.28 -22.75 0.03
N SER A 156 26.52 -22.01 0.83
CA SER A 156 26.61 -22.04 2.30
C SER A 156 26.18 -23.38 2.90
N ILE A 157 25.19 -24.04 2.29
CA ILE A 157 24.66 -25.34 2.74
C ILE A 157 25.60 -26.47 2.32
N THR A 158 26.00 -26.50 1.05
CA THR A 158 26.70 -27.64 0.45
C THR A 158 28.22 -27.53 0.55
N GLY A 159 28.76 -26.33 0.79
CA GLY A 159 30.18 -26.03 0.76
C GLY A 159 30.78 -26.03 -0.65
N ILE A 160 29.96 -26.17 -1.70
CA ILE A 160 30.38 -26.25 -3.10
C ILE A 160 29.89 -25.02 -3.85
N ARG A 161 30.80 -24.32 -4.53
CA ARG A 161 30.44 -23.21 -5.41
C ARG A 161 29.96 -23.73 -6.77
N VAL A 162 28.76 -23.34 -7.16
CA VAL A 162 28.19 -23.69 -8.46
C VAL A 162 28.63 -22.66 -9.49
N ARG A 163 29.33 -23.10 -10.54
CA ARG A 163 29.83 -22.21 -11.61
C ARG A 163 28.83 -22.03 -12.75
N GLU A 164 27.97 -23.02 -12.93
CA GLU A 164 26.97 -23.03 -14.01
C GLU A 164 25.64 -22.52 -13.47
N THR A 165 25.22 -21.36 -13.93
CA THR A 165 24.04 -20.66 -13.44
C THR A 165 23.07 -20.30 -14.55
N VAL A 166 21.80 -20.15 -14.17
CA VAL A 166 20.68 -19.67 -14.97
C VAL A 166 20.11 -18.43 -14.27
N PRO A 167 19.96 -17.30 -14.99
CA PRO A 167 19.30 -16.12 -14.46
C PRO A 167 17.84 -16.44 -14.09
N ASP A 168 17.42 -15.99 -12.91
CA ASP A 168 16.05 -16.16 -12.42
C ASP A 168 14.95 -15.75 -13.41
N PRO A 169 15.07 -14.65 -14.20
CA PRO A 169 14.05 -14.28 -15.18
C PRO A 169 13.76 -15.37 -16.21
N ILE A 170 14.76 -16.18 -16.61
CA ILE A 170 14.55 -17.28 -17.56
C ILE A 170 13.68 -18.37 -16.94
N PHE A 171 13.88 -18.67 -15.66
CA PHE A 171 13.05 -19.60 -14.91
C PHE A 171 11.63 -19.04 -14.71
N ASP A 172 11.52 -17.77 -14.36
CA ASP A 172 10.25 -17.11 -14.07
C ASP A 172 9.38 -16.90 -15.32
N LEU A 173 9.99 -16.78 -16.50
CA LEU A 173 9.30 -16.68 -17.79
C LEU A 173 8.76 -18.03 -18.32
N ALA A 174 9.08 -19.16 -17.69
CA ALA A 174 8.60 -20.46 -18.15
C ALA A 174 7.07 -20.58 -18.05
N ASP A 175 6.43 -21.10 -19.09
CA ASP A 175 4.98 -21.31 -19.14
C ASP A 175 4.52 -22.37 -18.13
N GLU A 176 5.31 -23.43 -17.97
CA GLU A 176 5.00 -24.53 -17.05
C GLU A 176 6.26 -24.98 -16.30
N ILE A 177 6.14 -25.16 -14.98
CA ILE A 177 7.19 -25.71 -14.13
C ILE A 177 6.67 -26.96 -13.45
N VAL A 178 7.33 -28.09 -13.72
CA VAL A 178 7.01 -29.38 -13.12
C VAL A 178 8.07 -29.72 -12.09
N LEU A 179 7.68 -29.72 -10.81
CA LEU A 179 8.56 -30.15 -9.73
C LEU A 179 8.69 -31.68 -9.73
N VAL A 180 9.91 -32.17 -9.94
CA VAL A 180 10.28 -33.58 -9.81
C VAL A 180 10.96 -33.77 -8.46
N ASP A 181 10.20 -34.32 -7.52
CA ASP A 181 10.61 -34.48 -6.12
C ASP A 181 10.90 -35.95 -5.77
N LEU A 182 11.88 -36.15 -4.89
CA LEU A 182 12.26 -37.46 -4.35
C LEU A 182 12.73 -37.26 -2.90
N THR A 183 12.41 -38.20 -2.01
CA THR A 183 12.83 -38.06 -0.62
C THR A 183 14.37 -38.14 -0.50
N PRO A 184 14.99 -37.45 0.48
CA PRO A 184 16.43 -37.53 0.71
C PRO A 184 16.95 -38.96 0.95
N ASP A 185 16.15 -39.81 1.59
CA ASP A 185 16.52 -41.19 1.89
C ASP A 185 16.50 -42.04 0.61
N ASP A 186 15.47 -41.90 -0.23
CA ASP A 186 15.40 -42.58 -1.53
C ASP A 186 16.53 -42.14 -2.47
N LEU A 187 16.87 -40.85 -2.47
CA LEU A 187 17.95 -40.33 -3.30
C LEU A 187 19.31 -40.88 -2.86
N ARG A 188 19.55 -40.98 -1.55
CA ARG A 188 20.76 -41.62 -1.01
C ARG A 188 20.81 -43.11 -1.34
N GLN A 189 19.68 -43.80 -1.28
CA GLN A 189 19.59 -45.19 -1.71
C GLN A 189 19.95 -45.33 -3.20
N ARG A 190 19.41 -44.46 -4.07
CA ARG A 190 19.76 -44.46 -5.50
C ARG A 190 21.25 -44.16 -5.74
N LEU A 191 21.86 -43.30 -4.93
CA LEU A 191 23.31 -43.05 -4.99
C LEU A 191 24.09 -44.30 -4.59
N ALA A 192 23.70 -44.98 -3.50
CA ALA A 192 24.34 -46.22 -3.03
C ALA A 192 24.20 -47.37 -4.03
N GLU A 193 23.09 -47.42 -4.78
CA GLU A 193 22.84 -48.37 -5.86
C GLU A 193 23.57 -48.01 -7.17
N GLY A 194 24.36 -46.93 -7.20
CA GLY A 194 25.06 -46.46 -8.41
C GLY A 194 24.15 -45.88 -9.49
N LYS A 195 22.89 -45.59 -9.16
CA LYS A 195 21.89 -45.01 -10.09
C LYS A 195 21.99 -43.49 -10.21
N VAL A 196 22.86 -42.83 -9.44
CA VAL A 196 23.14 -41.40 -9.53
C VAL A 196 24.58 -41.20 -9.94
N TYR A 197 24.79 -40.77 -11.19
CA TYR A 197 26.11 -40.44 -11.71
C TYR A 197 26.27 -38.93 -11.79
N ILE A 198 27.45 -38.44 -11.41
CA ILE A 198 27.86 -37.04 -11.56
C ILE A 198 29.22 -37.05 -12.25
N ALA A 199 29.25 -36.59 -13.49
CA ALA A 199 30.50 -36.49 -14.24
C ALA A 199 31.40 -35.40 -13.63
N GLY A 200 32.70 -35.70 -13.45
CA GLY A 200 33.72 -34.68 -13.23
C GLY A 200 33.88 -34.12 -11.80
N GLN A 201 33.17 -34.62 -10.79
CA GLN A 201 33.39 -34.22 -9.39
C GLN A 201 34.23 -35.25 -8.62
N ALA A 202 35.12 -34.77 -7.75
CA ALA A 202 35.88 -35.65 -6.85
C ALA A 202 34.94 -36.39 -5.90
N GLU A 203 35.17 -37.68 -5.69
CA GLU A 203 34.33 -38.58 -4.87
C GLU A 203 33.99 -37.99 -3.49
N ARG A 204 34.96 -37.30 -2.87
CA ARG A 204 34.78 -36.57 -1.59
C ARG A 204 33.80 -35.39 -1.65
N ALA A 205 33.71 -34.69 -2.77
CA ALA A 205 32.78 -33.57 -2.96
C ALA A 205 31.34 -34.09 -3.10
N ILE A 206 31.16 -35.24 -3.74
CA ILE A 206 29.87 -35.92 -3.88
C ILE A 206 29.39 -36.40 -2.50
N GLU A 207 30.25 -37.04 -1.70
CA GLU A 207 29.87 -37.46 -0.33
C GLU A 207 29.43 -36.27 0.56
N HIS A 208 30.07 -35.11 0.40
CA HIS A 208 29.67 -33.91 1.13
C HIS A 208 28.33 -33.34 0.63
N PHE A 209 28.12 -33.30 -0.69
CA PHE A 209 26.90 -32.80 -1.30
C PHE A 209 25.66 -33.64 -0.90
N PHE A 210 25.77 -34.98 -0.96
CA PHE A 210 24.65 -35.91 -0.71
C PHE A 210 24.44 -36.27 0.78
N ARG A 211 24.87 -35.39 1.69
CA ARG A 211 24.50 -35.50 3.10
C ARG A 211 23.00 -35.24 3.28
N LYS A 212 22.37 -36.02 4.18
CA LYS A 212 20.92 -35.92 4.42
C LYS A 212 20.46 -34.49 4.72
N GLY A 213 21.20 -33.75 5.55
CA GLY A 213 20.89 -32.34 5.86
C GLY A 213 20.89 -31.44 4.62
N ASN A 214 21.89 -31.57 3.75
CA ASN A 214 22.00 -30.79 2.52
C ASN A 214 20.84 -31.10 1.57
N LEU A 215 20.49 -32.37 1.41
CA LEU A 215 19.38 -32.79 0.55
C LEU A 215 18.02 -32.29 1.06
N ILE A 216 17.81 -32.25 2.38
CA ILE A 216 16.60 -31.67 2.99
C ILE A 216 16.51 -30.18 2.64
N ALA A 217 17.61 -29.44 2.82
CA ALA A 217 17.63 -28.00 2.56
C ALA A 217 17.45 -27.68 1.06
N LEU A 218 18.09 -28.44 0.16
CA LEU A 218 17.89 -28.28 -1.29
C LEU A 218 16.46 -28.61 -1.71
N ARG A 219 15.83 -29.61 -1.09
CA ARG A 219 14.42 -29.96 -1.33
C ARG A 219 13.49 -28.84 -0.86
N GLU A 220 13.75 -28.27 0.31
CA GLU A 220 13.01 -27.11 0.83
C GLU A 220 13.12 -25.91 -0.12
N LEU A 221 14.33 -25.57 -0.58
CA LEU A 221 14.54 -24.49 -1.53
C LEU A 221 13.81 -24.73 -2.86
N ALA A 222 13.83 -25.97 -3.38
CA ALA A 222 13.11 -26.31 -4.60
C ALA A 222 11.59 -26.19 -4.45
N LEU A 223 11.03 -26.67 -3.33
CA LEU A 223 9.60 -26.54 -3.01
C LEU A 223 9.20 -25.06 -2.87
N ARG A 224 9.98 -24.27 -2.12
CA ARG A 224 9.74 -22.85 -1.91
C ARG A 224 9.77 -22.08 -3.23
N ARG A 225 10.79 -22.29 -4.05
CA ARG A 225 10.91 -21.61 -5.36
C ARG A 225 9.78 -21.97 -6.31
N THR A 226 9.31 -23.22 -6.28
CA THR A 226 8.13 -23.64 -7.05
C THR A 226 6.86 -22.95 -6.55
N ALA A 227 6.68 -22.85 -5.22
CA ALA A 227 5.56 -22.14 -4.63
C ALA A 227 5.56 -20.64 -4.99
N ASP A 228 6.71 -19.98 -4.92
CA ASP A 228 6.87 -18.57 -5.32
C ASP A 228 6.44 -18.35 -6.78
N ARG A 229 6.81 -19.27 -7.69
CA ARG A 229 6.39 -19.20 -9.11
C ARG A 229 4.86 -19.34 -9.26
N VAL A 230 4.27 -20.32 -8.58
CA VAL A 230 2.81 -20.56 -8.64
C VAL A 230 2.06 -19.33 -8.12
N ASP A 231 2.58 -18.67 -7.09
CA ASP A 231 2.04 -17.41 -6.57
C ASP A 231 2.07 -16.29 -7.62
N ASP A 232 3.18 -16.14 -8.35
CA ASP A 232 3.30 -15.10 -9.38
C ASP A 232 2.37 -15.39 -10.59
N GLN A 233 2.20 -16.66 -10.98
CA GLN A 233 1.19 -17.05 -11.98
C GLN A 233 -0.23 -16.69 -11.51
N MET A 234 -0.54 -16.96 -10.24
CA MET A 234 -1.82 -16.59 -9.64
C MET A 234 -2.02 -15.08 -9.66
N ARG A 235 -0.99 -14.26 -9.38
CA ARG A 235 -1.08 -12.80 -9.46
C ARG A 235 -1.31 -12.29 -10.89
N ALA A 236 -0.56 -12.79 -11.87
CA ALA A 236 -0.73 -12.41 -13.27
C ALA A 236 -2.14 -12.76 -13.79
N TRP A 237 -2.70 -13.90 -13.34
CA TRP A 237 -4.08 -14.29 -13.67
C TRP A 237 -5.13 -13.41 -12.95
N ARG A 238 -4.86 -12.96 -11.70
CA ARG A 238 -5.74 -12.05 -10.95
C ARG A 238 -5.94 -10.70 -11.64
N ASP A 239 -4.88 -10.11 -12.20
CA ASP A 239 -4.95 -8.84 -12.93
C ASP A 239 -5.90 -8.90 -14.13
N HIS A 240 -6.17 -10.09 -14.66
CA HIS A 240 -7.04 -10.31 -15.82
C HIS A 240 -8.52 -10.50 -15.47
N LYS A 241 -8.90 -10.86 -14.23
CA LYS A 241 -10.29 -11.23 -13.86
C LYS A 241 -11.05 -10.31 -12.90
N GLY A 242 -10.48 -9.16 -12.52
CA GLY A 242 -11.20 -8.13 -11.76
C GLY A 242 -11.01 -8.27 -10.25
N ARG A 243 -10.78 -7.10 -9.63
CA ARG A 243 -10.16 -6.86 -8.31
C ARG A 243 -11.06 -7.10 -7.09
N GLU A 244 -12.08 -7.96 -7.18
CA GLU A 244 -13.16 -7.94 -6.18
C GLU A 244 -13.04 -8.95 -5.04
N GLN A 245 -12.15 -9.93 -5.09
CA GLN A 245 -11.95 -10.86 -3.99
C GLN A 245 -10.48 -10.90 -3.57
N VAL A 246 -10.20 -10.52 -2.33
CA VAL A 246 -8.90 -10.78 -1.68
C VAL A 246 -8.87 -12.26 -1.35
N TRP A 247 -8.03 -13.03 -2.06
CA TRP A 247 -7.84 -14.45 -1.74
C TRP A 247 -6.78 -14.58 -0.65
N HIS A 248 -7.10 -15.31 0.42
CA HIS A 248 -6.29 -15.49 1.65
C HIS A 248 -4.97 -16.26 1.46
N THR A 249 -4.35 -16.24 0.28
CA THR A 249 -3.12 -17.02 0.01
C THR A 249 -1.87 -16.41 0.65
N ARG A 250 -1.83 -15.08 0.86
CA ARG A 250 -0.76 -14.41 1.61
C ARG A 250 -1.27 -13.86 2.93
N ASP A 251 -0.52 -14.16 3.98
CA ASP A 251 -0.63 -13.44 5.21
C ASP A 251 -0.05 -12.03 4.98
N ALA A 252 -0.89 -11.01 5.06
CA ALA A 252 -0.50 -9.61 4.97
C ALA A 252 -1.35 -8.80 5.96
N VAL A 253 -0.68 -7.94 6.74
CA VAL A 253 -1.25 -7.38 7.97
C VAL A 253 -1.48 -5.88 7.84
N LEU A 254 -2.71 -5.43 8.09
CA LEU A 254 -3.08 -4.02 8.22
C LEU A 254 -3.31 -3.64 9.69
N LEU A 255 -2.39 -2.91 10.27
CA LEU A 255 -2.55 -2.30 11.59
C LEU A 255 -3.33 -0.98 11.49
N CYS A 256 -4.44 -0.89 12.22
CA CYS A 256 -5.21 0.35 12.37
C CYS A 256 -4.86 1.05 13.68
N ILE A 257 -4.25 2.23 13.59
CA ILE A 257 -3.93 3.10 14.72
C ILE A 257 -5.08 4.08 14.97
N GLY A 258 -5.49 4.22 16.23
CA GLY A 258 -6.62 5.08 16.62
C GLY A 258 -6.30 6.04 17.76
N GLU A 259 -7.33 6.76 18.22
CA GLU A 259 -7.25 7.80 19.27
C GLU A 259 -6.98 7.28 20.69
N SER A 260 -7.27 6.00 20.93
CA SER A 260 -7.24 5.39 22.25
C SER A 260 -5.79 5.09 22.71
N ALA A 261 -5.53 5.10 24.03
CA ALA A 261 -4.17 4.92 24.62
C ALA A 261 -3.63 3.48 24.51
N GLY A 262 -2.31 3.32 24.34
CA GLY A 262 -1.65 2.01 24.19
C GLY A 262 -1.41 1.57 22.74
N ASN A 263 -1.15 2.52 21.83
CA ASN A 263 -0.85 2.22 20.42
C ASN A 263 0.51 1.53 20.25
N GLU A 264 1.48 1.79 21.13
CA GLU A 264 2.80 1.15 21.05
C GLU A 264 2.75 -0.38 21.21
N LYS A 265 1.99 -0.88 22.19
CA LYS A 265 1.79 -2.33 22.37
C LYS A 265 1.14 -2.95 21.14
N LEU A 266 0.18 -2.24 20.55
CA LEU A 266 -0.52 -2.68 19.36
C LEU A 266 0.46 -2.79 18.18
N VAL A 267 1.30 -1.78 17.98
CA VAL A 267 2.38 -1.76 16.98
C VAL A 267 3.34 -2.93 17.18
N ARG A 268 3.87 -3.12 18.40
CA ARG A 268 4.79 -4.25 18.71
C ARG A 268 4.13 -5.62 18.53
N THR A 269 2.82 -5.72 18.72
CA THR A 269 2.08 -6.97 18.51
C THR A 269 1.87 -7.25 17.03
N ALA A 270 1.51 -6.24 16.24
CA ALA A 270 1.40 -6.34 14.79
C ALA A 270 2.77 -6.67 14.15
N ALA A 271 3.85 -6.02 14.57
CA ALA A 271 5.20 -6.31 14.09
C ALA A 271 5.62 -7.77 14.36
N ARG A 272 5.37 -8.28 15.58
CA ARG A 272 5.64 -9.69 15.91
C ARG A 272 4.78 -10.67 15.11
N LEU A 273 3.52 -10.31 14.85
CA LEU A 273 2.63 -11.12 14.01
C LEU A 273 3.14 -11.17 12.57
N ALA A 274 3.45 -10.01 11.99
CA ALA A 274 4.00 -9.89 10.65
C ALA A 274 5.31 -10.68 10.49
N ALA A 275 6.24 -10.53 11.43
CA ALA A 275 7.50 -11.28 11.43
C ALA A 275 7.31 -12.79 11.55
N LYS A 276 6.33 -13.25 12.34
CA LYS A 276 6.03 -14.70 12.47
C LYS A 276 5.41 -15.28 11.19
N LEU A 277 4.69 -14.45 10.44
CA LEU A 277 4.03 -14.83 9.18
C LEU A 277 4.93 -14.58 7.96
N ASP A 278 6.15 -14.05 8.15
CA ASP A 278 7.03 -13.56 7.07
C ASP A 278 6.27 -12.65 6.08
N ALA A 279 5.43 -11.78 6.64
CA ALA A 279 4.36 -11.07 5.94
C ALA A 279 4.66 -9.57 5.83
N PRO A 280 4.38 -8.93 4.68
CA PRO A 280 4.36 -7.48 4.60
C PRO A 280 3.25 -6.93 5.51
N TRP A 281 3.50 -5.78 6.12
CA TRP A 281 2.53 -5.15 7.01
C TRP A 281 2.53 -3.64 6.91
N HIS A 282 1.34 -3.08 7.01
CA HIS A 282 1.09 -1.66 6.86
C HIS A 282 0.47 -1.13 8.16
N ALA A 283 0.78 0.12 8.52
CA ALA A 283 0.15 0.81 9.63
C ALA A 283 -0.55 2.07 9.16
N VAL A 284 -1.86 2.15 9.38
CA VAL A 284 -2.68 3.26 8.91
C VAL A 284 -3.37 4.00 10.04
N TYR A 285 -3.51 5.30 9.84
CA TYR A 285 -4.34 6.17 10.64
C TYR A 285 -5.37 6.85 9.74
N VAL A 286 -6.65 6.81 10.11
CA VAL A 286 -7.71 7.50 9.37
C VAL A 286 -8.05 8.82 10.04
N GLU A 287 -7.69 9.93 9.40
CA GLU A 287 -8.13 11.27 9.79
C GLU A 287 -9.59 11.47 9.41
N THR A 288 -10.48 11.40 10.41
CA THR A 288 -11.86 11.86 10.26
C THR A 288 -12.02 13.31 10.66
N PRO A 289 -13.08 13.99 10.19
CA PRO A 289 -13.30 15.38 10.55
C PRO A 289 -13.60 15.62 12.05
N ARG A 290 -13.95 14.56 12.81
CA ARG A 290 -14.03 14.60 14.28
C ARG A 290 -12.65 14.52 14.91
N LEU A 291 -11.79 13.63 14.39
CA LEU A 291 -10.42 13.43 14.83
C LEU A 291 -9.51 14.62 14.50
N HIS A 292 -9.84 15.41 13.48
CA HIS A 292 -9.13 16.67 13.17
C HIS A 292 -9.26 17.74 14.29
N LYS A 293 -10.23 17.60 15.21
CA LYS A 293 -10.39 18.49 16.37
C LYS A 293 -9.69 17.99 17.64
N LEU A 294 -8.92 16.90 17.55
CA LEU A 294 -8.24 16.33 18.71
C LEU A 294 -7.22 17.32 19.31
N PRO A 295 -7.09 17.38 20.64
CA PRO A 295 -5.96 17.99 21.34
C PRO A 295 -4.61 17.55 20.76
N GLY A 296 -3.66 18.49 20.67
CA GLY A 296 -2.34 18.23 20.08
C GLY A 296 -1.58 17.04 20.70
N GLU A 297 -1.73 16.80 22.01
CA GLU A 297 -1.14 15.67 22.73
C GLU A 297 -1.62 14.30 22.20
N GLN A 298 -2.92 14.14 21.95
CA GLN A 298 -3.48 12.88 21.46
C GLN A 298 -3.03 12.61 20.01
N ARG A 299 -2.93 13.66 19.21
CA ARG A 299 -2.43 13.54 17.84
C ARG A 299 -0.94 13.17 17.79
N ARG A 300 -0.12 13.75 18.67
CA ARG A 300 1.31 13.39 18.79
C ARG A 300 1.49 11.90 19.06
N ARG A 301 0.69 11.33 19.98
CA ARG A 301 0.75 9.89 20.29
C ARG A 301 0.43 8.99 19.11
N ILE A 302 -0.54 9.37 18.26
CA ILE A 302 -0.88 8.62 17.04
C ILE A 302 0.30 8.58 16.09
N LEU A 303 1.00 9.71 15.94
CA LEU A 303 2.12 9.81 15.00
C LEU A 303 3.41 9.22 15.54
N GLN A 304 3.63 9.28 16.84
CA GLN A 304 4.68 8.50 17.50
C GLN A 304 4.46 7.00 17.28
N ALA A 305 3.20 6.53 17.31
CA ALA A 305 2.89 5.15 17.01
C ALA A 305 3.08 4.79 15.53
N LEU A 306 2.74 5.69 14.60
CA LEU A 306 3.04 5.51 13.17
C LEU A 306 4.55 5.47 12.93
N LYS A 307 5.31 6.39 13.55
CA LYS A 307 6.76 6.44 13.45
C LYS A 307 7.39 5.16 13.99
N LEU A 308 6.94 4.69 15.16
CA LEU A 308 7.36 3.41 15.72
C LEU A 308 7.05 2.23 14.78
N ALA A 309 5.90 2.24 14.10
CA ALA A 309 5.57 1.20 13.13
C ALA A 309 6.54 1.23 11.94
N GLN A 310 6.84 2.43 11.43
CA GLN A 310 7.82 2.63 10.36
C GLN A 310 9.22 2.13 10.76
N ASP A 311 9.67 2.46 11.98
CA ASP A 311 10.98 2.04 12.50
C ASP A 311 11.06 0.50 12.69
N LEU A 312 9.91 -0.16 12.83
CA LEU A 312 9.78 -1.63 12.88
C LEU A 312 9.48 -2.26 11.51
N GLY A 313 9.62 -1.50 10.42
CA GLY A 313 9.50 -2.00 9.04
C GLY A 313 8.08 -2.01 8.47
N ALA A 314 7.12 -1.30 9.05
CA ALA A 314 5.79 -1.13 8.45
C ALA A 314 5.81 -0.06 7.34
N GLU A 315 5.06 -0.29 6.27
CA GLU A 315 4.65 0.80 5.38
C GLU A 315 3.56 1.63 6.09
N THR A 316 3.70 2.96 6.13
CA THR A 316 2.76 3.80 6.90
C THR A 316 1.98 4.76 6.03
N ALA A 317 0.67 4.87 6.29
CA ALA A 317 -0.20 5.80 5.55
C ALA A 317 -1.17 6.55 6.47
N THR A 318 -1.48 7.79 6.11
CA THR A 318 -2.55 8.57 6.75
C THR A 318 -3.66 8.79 5.75
N LEU A 319 -4.80 8.16 5.99
CA LEU A 319 -5.98 8.22 5.12
C LEU A 319 -6.89 9.35 5.57
N SER A 320 -7.48 10.08 4.64
CA SER A 320 -8.48 11.13 4.95
C SER A 320 -9.84 10.72 4.42
N ASP A 321 -10.76 10.37 5.31
CA ASP A 321 -12.11 9.98 4.93
C ASP A 321 -13.14 10.38 6.00
N THR A 322 -14.41 10.46 5.62
CA THR A 322 -15.53 10.70 6.53
C THR A 322 -15.93 9.45 7.31
N HIS A 323 -15.64 8.25 6.78
CA HIS A 323 -15.99 6.96 7.38
C HIS A 323 -14.73 6.10 7.56
N GLU A 324 -14.33 5.88 8.82
CA GLU A 324 -13.11 5.13 9.17
C GLU A 324 -13.14 3.72 8.58
N GLU A 325 -14.24 3.00 8.81
CA GLU A 325 -14.37 1.60 8.39
C GLU A 325 -14.24 1.41 6.87
N ARG A 326 -14.87 2.27 6.05
CA ARG A 326 -14.80 2.15 4.60
C ARG A 326 -13.41 2.46 4.06
N SER A 327 -12.73 3.43 4.66
CA SER A 327 -11.37 3.80 4.27
C SER A 327 -10.37 2.70 4.57
N VAL A 328 -10.47 2.08 5.76
CA VAL A 328 -9.65 0.92 6.16
C VAL A 328 -9.90 -0.26 5.22
N LEU A 329 -11.16 -0.59 4.92
CA LEU A 329 -11.49 -1.70 4.03
C LEU A 329 -11.03 -1.46 2.59
N ARG A 330 -11.17 -0.22 2.08
CA ARG A 330 -10.66 0.15 0.76
C ARG A 330 -9.14 -0.02 0.70
N TYR A 331 -8.42 0.53 1.68
CA TYR A 331 -6.97 0.42 1.74
C TYR A 331 -6.51 -1.05 1.87
N ALA A 332 -7.20 -1.85 2.69
CA ALA A 332 -6.91 -3.26 2.83
C ALA A 332 -7.04 -4.00 1.48
N ARG A 333 -8.07 -3.70 0.68
CA ARG A 333 -8.27 -4.32 -0.63
C ARG A 333 -7.32 -3.78 -1.71
N GLU A 334 -6.98 -2.48 -1.66
CA GLU A 334 -6.03 -1.86 -2.60
C GLU A 334 -4.60 -2.40 -2.44
N HIS A 335 -4.24 -2.81 -1.21
CA HIS A 335 -2.91 -3.31 -0.86
C HIS A 335 -2.89 -4.81 -0.51
N ASP A 336 -3.97 -5.55 -0.82
CA ASP A 336 -4.10 -6.99 -0.58
C ASP A 336 -3.81 -7.44 0.88
N LEU A 337 -4.20 -6.63 1.86
CA LEU A 337 -3.98 -6.86 3.28
C LEU A 337 -5.13 -7.67 3.89
N GLY A 338 -4.99 -8.99 3.88
CA GLY A 338 -6.04 -9.92 4.33
C GLY A 338 -6.35 -9.93 5.83
N LYS A 339 -5.44 -9.43 6.69
CA LYS A 339 -5.59 -9.44 8.16
C LYS A 339 -5.58 -8.03 8.74
N ILE A 340 -6.70 -7.58 9.29
CA ILE A 340 -6.84 -6.28 9.95
C ILE A 340 -6.61 -6.43 11.46
N VAL A 341 -5.62 -5.73 12.00
CA VAL A 341 -5.30 -5.67 13.43
C VAL A 341 -5.80 -4.36 14.03
N ILE A 342 -6.67 -4.47 15.04
CA ILE A 342 -7.22 -3.32 15.78
C ILE A 342 -7.06 -3.50 17.30
N GLY A 343 -6.92 -2.38 18.02
CA GLY A 343 -6.94 -2.38 19.47
C GLY A 343 -8.35 -2.56 20.04
N ARG A 344 -8.49 -3.37 21.09
CA ARG A 344 -9.73 -3.52 21.85
C ARG A 344 -10.09 -2.17 22.49
N ARG A 345 -11.27 -1.63 22.14
CA ARG A 345 -11.83 -0.42 22.77
C ARG A 345 -12.72 -0.81 23.95
N ALA A 346 -12.64 -0.09 25.06
CA ALA A 346 -13.53 -0.31 26.20
C ALA A 346 -14.97 0.03 25.79
N SER A 347 -15.89 -0.94 25.84
CA SER A 347 -17.26 -0.71 25.39
C SER A 347 -17.95 0.27 26.35
N GLN A 348 -18.51 1.37 25.83
CA GLN A 348 -19.66 2.01 26.48
C GLN A 348 -20.84 1.06 26.29
N ARG A 349 -21.25 0.36 27.37
CA ARG A 349 -22.27 -0.71 27.43
C ARG A 349 -23.61 -0.43 26.70
N TRP A 350 -23.86 0.78 26.20
CA TRP A 350 -25.10 1.18 25.53
C TRP A 350 -24.98 1.50 24.03
N LYS A 351 -23.78 1.51 23.42
CA LYS A 351 -23.64 1.71 21.96
C LYS A 351 -23.45 0.36 21.25
N ARG A 352 -24.53 -0.13 20.62
CA ARG A 352 -24.64 -1.46 20.00
C ARG A 352 -23.76 -1.73 18.76
N ASP A 353 -23.10 -0.74 18.16
CA ASP A 353 -22.24 -0.95 16.98
C ASP A 353 -20.86 -0.29 17.13
N GLY A 354 -19.91 -1.04 17.69
CA GLY A 354 -18.49 -0.66 17.75
C GLY A 354 -17.79 -0.73 16.38
N PHE A 355 -16.65 -0.04 16.26
CA PHE A 355 -15.82 -0.02 15.03
C PHE A 355 -15.49 -1.43 14.51
N ALA A 356 -15.10 -2.34 15.39
CA ALA A 356 -14.84 -3.74 15.07
C ALA A 356 -16.06 -4.44 14.44
N ASN A 357 -17.26 -4.20 14.98
CA ASN A 357 -18.50 -4.80 14.47
C ASN A 357 -18.86 -4.26 13.09
N ARG A 358 -18.60 -2.97 12.84
CA ARG A 358 -18.82 -2.36 11.51
C ARG A 358 -17.84 -2.90 10.47
N LEU A 359 -16.56 -3.06 10.83
CA LEU A 359 -15.57 -3.70 9.95
C LEU A 359 -15.99 -5.13 9.61
N GLY A 360 -16.35 -5.94 10.61
CA GLY A 360 -16.79 -7.32 10.38
C GLY A 360 -18.04 -7.45 9.51
N LYS A 361 -19.00 -6.50 9.61
CA LYS A 361 -20.20 -6.49 8.75
C LYS A 361 -19.91 -6.07 7.30
N LEU A 362 -18.95 -5.17 7.09
CA LEU A 362 -18.65 -4.56 5.78
C LEU A 362 -17.51 -5.27 5.02
N GLY A 363 -16.69 -6.03 5.72
CA GLY A 363 -15.58 -6.81 5.17
C GLY A 363 -15.60 -8.26 5.64
N PRO A 364 -16.62 -9.07 5.25
CA PRO A 364 -16.66 -10.50 5.58
C PRO A 364 -15.53 -11.30 4.92
N ASP A 365 -14.88 -10.71 3.92
CA ASP A 365 -13.72 -11.21 3.18
C ASP A 365 -12.38 -11.04 3.90
N LEU A 366 -12.33 -10.36 5.05
CA LEU A 366 -11.09 -10.02 5.76
C LEU A 366 -11.06 -10.55 7.19
N ASP A 367 -9.90 -11.03 7.62
CA ASP A 367 -9.69 -11.50 8.99
C ASP A 367 -9.55 -10.29 9.93
N LEU A 368 -10.31 -10.27 11.03
CA LEU A 368 -10.25 -9.20 12.03
C LEU A 368 -9.63 -9.68 13.35
N LEU A 369 -8.45 -9.17 13.69
CA LEU A 369 -7.76 -9.46 14.95
C LEU A 369 -7.90 -8.30 15.95
N ILE A 370 -8.45 -8.60 17.13
CA ILE A 370 -8.66 -7.62 18.19
C ILE A 370 -7.68 -7.85 19.34
N VAL A 371 -6.70 -6.95 19.48
CA VAL A 371 -5.62 -7.07 20.48
C VAL A 371 -6.00 -6.35 21.78
N ALA A 372 -5.79 -7.01 22.92
CA ALA A 372 -6.00 -6.42 24.24
C ALA A 372 -4.96 -5.34 24.56
N ARG A 373 -5.37 -4.30 25.30
CA ARG A 373 -4.54 -3.16 25.68
C ARG A 373 -4.33 -3.18 27.19
N ASP A 374 -3.13 -2.82 27.64
CA ASP A 374 -2.76 -2.85 29.07
C ASP A 374 -3.33 -1.67 29.86
N GLU A 375 -3.61 -0.56 29.19
CA GLU A 375 -4.26 0.60 29.82
C GLU A 375 -5.76 0.61 29.51
N PRO A 376 -6.64 0.60 30.53
CA PRO A 376 -8.03 0.94 30.31
C PRO A 376 -8.12 2.41 29.83
N ASP A 377 -8.98 2.69 28.85
CA ASP A 377 -9.33 4.05 28.37
C ASP A 377 -9.83 5.01 29.48
N SER A 378 -9.90 4.55 30.74
CA SER A 378 -10.35 5.33 31.90
C SER A 378 -9.50 6.59 32.16
N ALA A 379 -8.21 6.59 31.80
CA ALA A 379 -7.36 7.77 31.91
C ALA A 379 -7.73 8.90 30.91
N LEU A 380 -8.48 8.61 29.85
CA LEU A 380 -8.93 9.60 28.84
C LEU A 380 -10.30 10.22 29.15
N SER A 381 -10.97 9.81 30.24
CA SER A 381 -12.20 10.46 30.72
C SER A 381 -11.94 11.75 31.50
N ALA A 382 -10.67 12.09 31.79
CA ALA A 382 -10.31 13.42 32.25
C ALA A 382 -10.34 14.39 31.05
N ARG A 383 -11.53 14.89 30.72
CA ARG A 383 -11.69 16.10 29.92
C ARG A 383 -10.67 17.13 30.43
N PRO A 384 -9.75 17.67 29.60
CA PRO A 384 -9.10 18.90 29.97
C PRO A 384 -10.23 19.93 29.99
N VAL A 385 -10.62 20.35 31.19
CA VAL A 385 -11.46 21.53 31.39
C VAL A 385 -10.63 22.69 30.86
N SER A 386 -10.72 22.93 29.54
CA SER A 386 -10.22 24.16 28.96
C SER A 386 -11.00 25.27 29.64
N ASN A 387 -10.33 26.01 30.51
CA ASN A 387 -10.89 27.08 31.32
C ASN A 387 -11.25 28.33 30.49
N LYS A 388 -11.73 28.13 29.25
CA LYS A 388 -12.44 29.15 28.49
C LYS A 388 -13.83 29.19 29.09
N SER A 389 -14.08 30.27 29.83
CA SER A 389 -15.34 30.59 30.52
C SER A 389 -16.54 30.00 29.79
N ALA A 390 -17.34 29.20 30.51
CA ALA A 390 -18.60 28.67 30.01
C ALA A 390 -19.43 29.78 29.34
N ALA A 391 -19.35 31.03 29.83
CA ALA A 391 -20.04 32.17 29.26
C ALA A 391 -19.74 32.42 27.77
N GLU A 392 -18.50 32.26 27.29
CA GLU A 392 -18.17 32.52 25.86
C GLU A 392 -18.67 31.42 24.91
N LYS A 393 -18.81 30.18 25.41
CA LYS A 393 -19.31 29.04 24.62
C LYS A 393 -20.82 29.14 24.38
N TRP A 394 -21.55 29.79 25.29
CA TRP A 394 -23.01 29.95 25.23
C TRP A 394 -23.46 31.29 24.64
N ARG A 395 -22.61 32.34 24.59
CA ARG A 395 -22.96 33.65 23.98
C ARG A 395 -23.40 33.57 22.52
N LYS A 396 -22.63 32.89 21.65
CA LYS A 396 -22.97 32.80 20.21
C LYS A 396 -24.27 32.03 19.91
N PRO A 397 -24.58 30.91 20.60
CA PRO A 397 -25.90 30.28 20.50
C PRO A 397 -27.06 31.14 21.04
N LEU A 398 -26.85 31.86 22.15
CA LEU A 398 -27.88 32.71 22.77
C LEU A 398 -28.23 33.93 21.91
N GLU A 399 -27.25 34.56 21.26
CA GLU A 399 -27.50 35.64 20.28
C GLU A 399 -28.36 35.14 19.09
N GLY A 400 -28.08 33.93 18.60
CA GLY A 400 -28.88 33.30 17.55
C GLY A 400 -30.31 32.94 17.98
N CYS A 401 -30.50 32.50 19.23
CA CYS A 401 -31.83 32.23 19.76
C CYS A 401 -32.64 33.52 20.01
N ALA A 402 -32.02 34.57 20.56
CA ALA A 402 -32.68 35.85 20.79
C ALA A 402 -33.16 36.50 19.48
N LEU A 403 -32.35 36.41 18.42
CA LEU A 403 -32.71 36.94 17.12
C LEU A 403 -33.76 36.07 16.40
N ALA A 404 -33.74 34.75 16.60
CA ALA A 404 -34.80 33.86 16.12
C ALA A 404 -36.15 34.19 16.79
N VAL A 405 -36.16 34.44 18.10
CA VAL A 405 -37.34 34.89 18.85
C VAL A 405 -37.84 36.23 18.29
N ALA A 406 -36.95 37.19 18.05
CA ALA A 406 -37.31 38.49 17.47
C ALA A 406 -37.93 38.34 16.07
N TRP A 407 -37.37 37.47 15.23
CA TRP A 407 -37.90 37.19 13.88
C TRP A 407 -39.25 36.46 13.91
N CYS A 408 -39.46 35.54 14.85
CA CYS A 408 -40.75 34.88 15.05
C CYS A 408 -41.80 35.87 15.56
N ALA A 409 -41.41 36.79 16.44
CA ALA A 409 -42.29 37.85 16.93
C ALA A 409 -42.69 38.84 15.82
N THR A 410 -41.76 39.25 14.97
CA THR A 410 -42.08 40.14 13.82
C THR A 410 -42.96 39.44 12.79
N LEU A 411 -42.74 38.16 12.52
CA LEU A 411 -43.63 37.36 11.66
C LEU A 411 -45.05 37.24 12.24
N THR A 412 -45.15 37.00 13.55
CA THR A 412 -46.44 36.86 14.26
C THR A 412 -47.22 38.18 14.30
N VAL A 413 -46.54 39.29 14.59
CA VAL A 413 -47.15 40.63 14.61
C VAL A 413 -47.50 41.08 13.19
N GLY A 414 -46.63 40.87 12.21
CA GLY A 414 -46.90 41.18 10.81
C GLY A 414 -48.08 40.39 10.25
N ALA A 415 -48.16 39.09 10.55
CA ALA A 415 -49.28 38.25 10.11
C ALA A 415 -50.61 38.67 10.74
N SER A 416 -50.63 38.98 12.03
CA SER A 416 -51.85 39.41 12.73
C SER A 416 -52.34 40.80 12.31
N TRP A 417 -51.44 41.70 11.89
CA TRP A 417 -51.80 43.06 11.45
C TRP A 417 -52.18 43.15 9.97
N LEU A 418 -51.51 42.37 9.09
CA LEU A 418 -51.65 42.49 7.64
C LEU A 418 -52.68 41.52 7.04
N PHE A 419 -52.96 40.39 7.70
CA PHE A 419 -53.75 39.29 7.15
C PHE A 419 -54.89 38.78 8.05
N PRO A 420 -55.77 39.64 8.61
CA PRO A 420 -56.86 39.21 9.48
C PRO A 420 -57.94 38.34 8.80
N GLN A 421 -57.94 38.24 7.46
CA GLN A 421 -58.93 37.49 6.65
C GLN A 421 -58.35 36.25 5.94
N VAL A 422 -57.10 35.89 6.22
CA VAL A 422 -56.43 34.78 5.52
C VAL A 422 -56.71 33.45 6.22
N ALA A 423 -56.99 32.41 5.43
CA ALA A 423 -57.20 31.06 5.92
C ALA A 423 -55.96 30.52 6.67
N ASP A 424 -56.20 29.76 7.75
CA ASP A 424 -55.17 29.25 8.67
C ASP A 424 -54.06 28.47 7.95
N ALA A 425 -54.39 27.77 6.86
CA ALA A 425 -53.43 27.01 6.05
C ALA A 425 -52.32 27.88 5.42
N ASN A 426 -52.62 29.13 5.04
CA ASN A 426 -51.62 30.01 4.42
C ASN A 426 -50.68 30.61 5.48
N LEU A 427 -51.16 30.79 6.71
CA LEU A 427 -50.35 31.25 7.83
C LEU A 427 -49.29 30.21 8.21
N VAL A 428 -49.64 28.92 8.18
CA VAL A 428 -48.70 27.80 8.37
C VAL A 428 -47.52 27.87 7.39
N MET A 429 -47.77 28.18 6.11
CA MET A 429 -46.71 28.31 5.10
C MET A 429 -45.76 29.48 5.38
N LEU A 430 -46.29 30.60 5.89
CA LEU A 430 -45.48 31.76 6.27
C LEU A 430 -44.56 31.46 7.46
N TYR A 431 -45.07 30.73 8.46
CA TYR A 431 -44.29 30.28 9.62
C TYR A 431 -43.21 29.29 9.20
N LEU A 432 -43.52 28.39 8.26
CA LEU A 432 -42.55 27.46 7.69
C LEU A 432 -41.44 28.24 6.95
N LEU A 433 -41.78 29.23 6.13
CA LEU A 433 -40.81 30.11 5.47
C LEU A 433 -39.89 30.82 6.48
N GLY A 434 -40.43 31.29 7.60
CA GLY A 434 -39.65 31.88 8.70
C GLY A 434 -38.61 30.92 9.27
N VAL A 435 -39.00 29.66 9.52
CA VAL A 435 -38.08 28.61 9.97
C VAL A 435 -36.97 28.37 8.96
N VAL A 436 -37.30 28.33 7.66
CA VAL A 436 -36.30 28.16 6.59
C VAL A 436 -35.28 29.30 6.59
N ILE A 437 -35.71 30.55 6.71
CA ILE A 437 -34.82 31.72 6.76
C ILE A 437 -33.88 31.63 7.97
N VAL A 438 -34.41 31.29 9.15
CA VAL A 438 -33.59 31.11 10.36
C VAL A 438 -32.60 29.96 10.19
N ALA A 439 -33.00 28.85 9.56
CA ALA A 439 -32.11 27.74 9.25
C ALA A 439 -30.95 28.16 8.33
N LEU A 440 -31.27 28.91 7.26
CA LEU A 440 -30.32 29.42 6.28
C LEU A 440 -29.33 30.41 6.85
N LEU A 441 -29.74 31.23 7.84
CA LEU A 441 -28.89 32.25 8.44
C LEU A 441 -28.12 31.74 9.67
N TYR A 442 -28.76 30.97 10.57
CA TYR A 442 -28.21 30.67 11.91
C TYR A 442 -27.93 29.18 12.16
N GLY A 443 -28.36 28.29 11.27
CA GLY A 443 -28.01 26.86 11.30
C GLY A 443 -28.94 26.00 12.17
N ARG A 444 -28.50 24.76 12.48
CA ARG A 444 -29.38 23.69 12.98
C ARG A 444 -30.07 24.00 14.30
N TRP A 445 -29.33 24.41 15.32
CA TRP A 445 -29.88 24.59 16.67
C TRP A 445 -30.87 25.76 16.77
N PRO A 446 -30.59 26.95 16.20
CA PRO A 446 -31.57 28.04 16.13
C PRO A 446 -32.82 27.70 15.31
N SER A 447 -32.70 26.93 14.22
CA SER A 447 -33.85 26.47 13.41
C SER A 447 -34.82 25.60 14.21
N VAL A 448 -34.30 24.68 15.03
CA VAL A 448 -35.13 23.81 15.88
C VAL A 448 -35.86 24.63 16.95
N VAL A 449 -35.16 25.56 17.59
CA VAL A 449 -35.75 26.46 18.59
C VAL A 449 -36.80 27.37 17.95
N ALA A 450 -36.53 27.94 16.78
CA ALA A 450 -37.47 28.74 16.02
C ALA A 450 -38.72 27.94 15.61
N SER A 451 -38.56 26.68 15.20
CA SER A 451 -39.69 25.81 14.84
C SER A 451 -40.61 25.55 16.04
N LEU A 452 -40.04 25.28 17.22
CA LEU A 452 -40.79 25.07 18.45
C LEU A 452 -41.54 26.33 18.90
N ILE A 453 -40.88 27.49 18.82
CA ILE A 453 -41.49 28.79 19.13
C ILE A 453 -42.60 29.12 18.13
N ASN A 454 -42.38 28.85 16.85
CA ASN A 454 -43.36 29.07 15.79
C ASN A 454 -44.60 28.20 15.97
N VAL A 455 -44.43 26.92 16.31
CA VAL A 455 -45.55 26.02 16.64
C VAL A 455 -46.32 26.53 17.86
N ALA A 456 -45.61 26.87 18.94
CA ALA A 456 -46.25 27.38 20.16
C ALA A 456 -46.96 28.74 19.94
N SER A 457 -46.38 29.63 19.12
CA SER A 457 -46.98 30.91 18.79
C SER A 457 -48.20 30.73 17.88
N PHE A 458 -48.15 29.80 16.93
CA PHE A 458 -49.28 29.52 16.06
C PHE A 458 -50.49 29.00 16.86
N ASP A 459 -50.25 28.05 17.78
CA ASP A 459 -51.29 27.48 18.66
C ASP A 459 -51.93 28.54 19.56
N LEU A 460 -51.13 29.40 20.19
CA LEU A 460 -51.61 30.41 21.13
C LEU A 460 -52.45 31.53 20.49
N PHE A 461 -52.10 31.95 19.26
CA PHE A 461 -52.67 33.16 18.64
C PHE A 461 -53.73 32.87 17.58
N PHE A 462 -53.63 31.77 16.85
CA PHE A 462 -54.45 31.52 15.65
C PHE A 462 -55.47 30.38 15.81
N ILE A 463 -55.20 29.40 16.68
CA ILE A 463 -56.13 28.29 16.94
C ILE A 463 -57.11 28.68 18.05
N ALA A 464 -58.41 28.37 17.86
CA ALA A 464 -59.44 28.61 18.86
C ALA A 464 -59.56 27.41 19.83
N PRO A 465 -59.71 27.62 21.16
CA PRO A 465 -59.79 28.89 21.87
C PRO A 465 -58.42 29.58 22.06
N ARG A 466 -58.37 30.86 21.67
CA ARG A 466 -57.16 31.69 21.72
C ARG A 466 -56.68 31.86 23.17
N GLY A 467 -55.38 31.74 23.40
CA GLY A 467 -54.76 31.91 24.72
C GLY A 467 -54.68 30.65 25.60
N THR A 468 -55.02 29.47 25.06
CA THR A 468 -54.81 28.19 25.75
C THR A 468 -54.02 27.21 24.89
N LEU A 469 -53.02 26.54 25.47
CA LEU A 469 -52.31 25.41 24.84
C LEU A 469 -53.20 24.15 24.92
N ALA A 470 -54.26 24.10 24.12
CA ALA A 470 -55.24 23.02 24.13
C ALA A 470 -55.13 22.20 22.84
N VAL A 471 -54.17 21.27 22.83
CA VAL A 471 -53.89 20.35 21.70
C VAL A 471 -55.00 19.30 21.59
N SER A 472 -56.19 19.72 21.14
CA SER A 472 -57.40 18.88 21.13
C SER A 472 -57.74 18.35 19.74
N ASP A 473 -57.29 19.03 18.68
CA ASP A 473 -57.61 18.69 17.30
C ASP A 473 -56.47 17.93 16.62
N LEU A 474 -56.79 16.70 16.16
CA LEU A 474 -55.86 15.80 15.49
C LEU A 474 -55.31 16.38 14.17
N GLU A 475 -56.07 17.28 13.53
CA GLU A 475 -55.72 17.96 12.27
C GLU A 475 -54.52 18.91 12.42
N TYR A 476 -54.46 19.67 13.52
CA TYR A 476 -53.35 20.58 13.78
C TYR A 476 -52.09 19.86 14.27
N LEU A 477 -52.26 18.74 14.98
CA LEU A 477 -51.14 17.91 15.44
C LEU A 477 -50.33 17.34 14.27
N LEU A 478 -50.99 16.96 13.16
CA LEU A 478 -50.34 16.54 11.93
C LEU A 478 -49.53 17.68 11.30
N THR A 479 -50.11 18.88 11.23
CA THR A 479 -49.47 20.07 10.67
C THR A 479 -48.22 20.47 11.46
N PHE A 480 -48.28 20.40 12.79
CA PHE A 480 -47.12 20.65 13.65
C PHE A 480 -46.00 19.61 13.48
N ALA A 481 -46.36 18.33 13.37
CA ALA A 481 -45.40 17.27 13.11
C ALA A 481 -44.67 17.45 11.76
N ILE A 482 -45.41 17.83 10.71
CA ILE A 482 -44.85 18.11 9.38
C ILE A 482 -43.93 19.34 9.44
N MET A 483 -44.37 20.43 10.05
CA MET A 483 -43.57 21.66 10.16
C MET A 483 -42.26 21.42 10.93
N LEU A 484 -42.33 20.68 12.03
CA LEU A 484 -41.15 20.29 12.81
C LEU A 484 -40.21 19.42 11.98
N THR A 485 -40.74 18.44 11.25
CA THR A 485 -39.96 17.55 10.39
C THR A 485 -39.24 18.32 9.29
N VAL A 486 -39.94 19.23 8.61
CA VAL A 486 -39.35 20.09 7.56
C VAL A 486 -38.27 21.01 8.14
N GLY A 487 -38.50 21.62 9.30
CA GLY A 487 -37.51 22.45 10.00
C GLY A 487 -36.25 21.67 10.40
N ILE A 488 -36.39 20.40 10.81
CA ILE A 488 -35.27 19.51 11.14
C ILE A 488 -34.50 19.12 9.86
N ILE A 489 -35.19 18.74 8.79
CA ILE A 489 -34.57 18.35 7.51
C ILE A 489 -33.75 19.52 6.95
N ILE A 490 -34.35 20.71 6.85
CA ILE A 490 -33.69 21.91 6.31
C ILE A 490 -32.54 22.36 7.22
N GLY A 491 -32.73 22.29 8.54
CA GLY A 491 -31.67 22.56 9.51
C GLY A 491 -30.47 21.60 9.38
N ASN A 492 -30.71 20.32 9.09
CA ASN A 492 -29.67 19.31 8.92
C ASN A 492 -28.94 19.46 7.58
N LEU A 493 -29.68 19.73 6.51
CA LEU A 493 -29.12 19.97 5.17
C LEU A 493 -28.22 21.21 5.16
N THR A 494 -28.70 22.32 5.75
CA THR A 494 -27.94 23.58 5.83
C THR A 494 -26.68 23.44 6.69
N ALA A 495 -26.76 22.71 7.81
CA ALA A 495 -25.60 22.42 8.64
C ALA A 495 -24.56 21.58 7.89
N SER A 496 -25.01 20.60 7.11
CA SER A 496 -24.13 19.75 6.29
C SER A 496 -23.47 20.54 5.15
N MET A 497 -24.21 21.40 4.45
CA MET A 497 -23.64 22.26 3.40
C MET A 497 -22.59 23.23 3.94
N ARG A 498 -22.89 23.92 5.06
CA ARG A 498 -21.91 24.83 5.70
C ARG A 498 -20.67 24.11 6.19
N TYR A 499 -20.85 22.88 6.64
CA TYR A 499 -19.75 22.02 7.03
C TYR A 499 -18.85 21.69 5.85
N GLN A 500 -19.43 21.24 4.74
CA GLN A 500 -18.72 20.94 3.50
C GLN A 500 -18.02 22.18 2.92
N ALA A 501 -18.70 23.34 2.89
CA ALA A 501 -18.11 24.60 2.42
C ALA A 501 -16.92 25.05 3.28
N ARG A 502 -16.99 24.86 4.60
CA ARG A 502 -15.87 25.18 5.50
C ARG A 502 -14.67 24.28 5.22
N VAL A 503 -14.90 22.98 5.06
CA VAL A 503 -13.83 22.01 4.74
C VAL A 503 -13.21 22.30 3.37
N ALA A 504 -14.02 22.66 2.37
CA ALA A 504 -13.53 23.05 1.04
C ALA A 504 -12.64 24.30 1.11
N ARG A 505 -13.04 25.34 1.84
CA ARG A 505 -12.23 26.57 2.02
C ARG A 505 -10.88 26.30 2.70
N TYR A 506 -10.85 25.39 3.68
CA TYR A 506 -9.58 24.99 4.31
C TYR A 506 -8.64 24.26 3.33
N ARG A 507 -9.19 23.41 2.45
CA ARG A 507 -8.41 22.75 1.40
C ARG A 507 -7.88 23.75 0.37
N GLU A 508 -8.72 24.68 -0.07
CA GLU A 508 -8.38 25.71 -1.03
C GLU A 508 -7.28 26.64 -0.51
N ALA A 509 -7.38 27.10 0.74
CA ALA A 509 -6.37 27.96 1.35
C ALA A 509 -4.97 27.30 1.38
N ARG A 510 -4.92 25.99 1.66
CA ARG A 510 -3.66 25.22 1.72
C ARG A 510 -3.02 25.07 0.34
N VAL A 511 -3.82 24.72 -0.67
CA VAL A 511 -3.33 24.57 -2.05
C VAL A 511 -2.85 25.91 -2.59
N ARG A 512 -3.58 27.00 -2.29
CA ARG A 512 -3.20 28.34 -2.71
C ARG A 512 -1.88 28.80 -2.11
N GLN A 513 -1.64 28.56 -0.83
CA GLN A 513 -0.37 28.89 -0.18
C GLN A 513 0.82 28.15 -0.83
N LEU A 514 0.69 26.85 -1.10
CA LEU A 514 1.74 26.07 -1.77
C LEU A 514 1.96 26.53 -3.22
N TYR A 515 0.89 26.84 -3.94
CA TYR A 515 0.96 27.34 -5.32
C TYR A 515 1.65 28.71 -5.42
N GLU A 516 1.34 29.64 -4.51
CA GLU A 516 1.95 30.97 -4.48
C GLU A 516 3.48 30.88 -4.26
N VAL A 517 3.93 29.96 -3.41
CA VAL A 517 5.36 29.68 -3.18
C VAL A 517 6.02 29.05 -4.39
N SER A 518 5.44 27.96 -4.91
CA SER A 518 5.97 27.28 -6.10
C SER A 518 6.11 28.27 -7.27
N ARG A 519 5.09 29.11 -7.49
CA ARG A 519 5.11 30.14 -8.53
C ARG A 519 6.17 31.22 -8.27
N ALA A 520 6.40 31.61 -7.03
CA ALA A 520 7.45 32.57 -6.68
C ALA A 520 8.84 32.00 -6.95
N LEU A 521 9.09 30.75 -6.51
CA LEU A 521 10.36 30.03 -6.73
C LEU A 521 10.63 29.73 -8.22
N SER A 522 9.60 29.43 -9.03
CA SER A 522 9.79 29.23 -10.48
C SER A 522 10.11 30.51 -11.26
N ARG A 523 9.88 31.70 -10.67
CA ARG A 523 10.14 32.99 -11.32
C ARG A 523 11.48 33.59 -10.95
N THR A 524 12.09 33.15 -9.86
CA THR A 524 13.40 33.60 -9.42
C THR A 524 14.48 33.05 -10.36
N ARG A 525 15.44 33.91 -10.74
CA ARG A 525 16.54 33.55 -11.66
C ARG A 525 17.91 33.57 -10.97
N SER A 526 17.99 34.13 -9.77
CA SER A 526 19.22 34.21 -8.98
C SER A 526 19.09 33.37 -7.71
N GLN A 527 20.21 32.75 -7.33
CA GLN A 527 20.33 32.00 -6.07
C GLN A 527 20.00 32.87 -4.84
N GLN A 528 20.31 34.17 -4.89
CA GLN A 528 19.97 35.12 -3.82
C GLN A 528 18.45 35.36 -3.71
N ASP A 529 17.74 35.37 -4.84
CA ASP A 529 16.29 35.56 -4.86
C ASP A 529 15.58 34.32 -4.30
N ILE A 530 16.08 33.11 -4.63
CA ILE A 530 15.57 31.84 -4.09
C ILE A 530 15.70 31.82 -2.56
N ILE A 531 16.88 32.22 -2.04
CA ILE A 531 17.12 32.33 -0.59
C ILE A 531 16.11 33.30 0.04
N ALA A 532 15.97 34.51 -0.50
CA ALA A 532 15.10 35.53 0.07
C ALA A 532 13.60 35.14 0.06
N VAL A 533 13.11 34.58 -1.05
CA VAL A 533 11.72 34.14 -1.18
C VAL A 533 11.42 32.96 -0.24
N SER A 534 12.34 32.01 -0.17
CA SER A 534 12.19 30.83 0.70
C SER A 534 12.15 31.22 2.17
N GLN A 535 13.10 32.06 2.62
CA GLN A 535 13.15 32.53 3.99
C GLN A 535 11.91 33.34 4.36
N HIS A 536 11.51 34.29 3.51
CA HIS A 536 10.31 35.09 3.75
C HIS A 536 9.04 34.24 3.90
N PHE A 537 8.90 33.18 3.09
CA PHE A 537 7.78 32.28 3.20
C PHE A 537 7.79 31.46 4.50
N ILE A 538 8.95 30.90 4.85
CA ILE A 538 9.12 30.07 6.04
C ILE A 538 8.89 30.91 7.29
N ASP A 539 9.46 32.11 7.35
CA ASP A 539 9.35 33.00 8.49
C ASP A 539 7.89 33.40 8.74
N ASN A 540 7.14 33.75 7.69
CA ASN A 540 5.74 34.15 7.80
C ASN A 540 4.80 32.96 8.12
N THR A 541 5.04 31.80 7.51
CA THR A 541 4.15 30.64 7.63
C THR A 541 4.32 29.94 8.97
N PHE A 542 5.56 29.75 9.40
CA PHE A 542 5.89 29.01 10.62
C PHE A 542 6.16 29.92 11.81
N ARG A 543 6.10 31.25 11.64
CA ARG A 543 6.50 32.24 12.65
C ARG A 543 7.88 31.89 13.22
N ALA A 544 8.80 31.57 12.32
CA ALA A 544 10.15 31.15 12.64
C ALA A 544 11.16 32.17 12.12
N SER A 545 12.40 32.07 12.57
CA SER A 545 13.54 32.63 11.86
C SER A 545 14.17 31.51 11.04
N SER A 546 14.47 31.76 9.77
CA SER A 546 15.05 30.73 8.90
C SER A 546 16.31 31.20 8.20
N GLU A 547 17.22 30.28 7.97
CA GLU A 547 18.50 30.50 7.32
C GLU A 547 18.72 29.43 6.25
N LEU A 548 18.83 29.84 4.98
CA LEU A 548 19.11 28.94 3.86
C LEU A 548 20.59 29.07 3.46
N LEU A 549 21.33 27.98 3.60
CA LEU A 549 22.75 27.88 3.28
C LEU A 549 22.93 27.04 2.02
N ILE A 550 23.56 27.61 1.02
CA ILE A 550 23.88 26.93 -0.22
C ILE A 550 25.41 26.92 -0.35
N PRO A 551 26.04 25.78 -0.65
CA PRO A 551 27.49 25.68 -0.76
C PRO A 551 28.01 26.51 -1.94
N ASP A 552 29.23 27.01 -1.80
CA ASP A 552 29.95 27.64 -2.90
C ASP A 552 30.45 26.63 -3.96
N ALA A 553 31.12 27.11 -5.00
CA ALA A 553 31.68 26.26 -6.06
C ALA A 553 32.72 25.23 -5.55
N HIS A 554 33.24 25.41 -4.34
CA HIS A 554 34.18 24.51 -3.68
C HIS A 554 33.50 23.57 -2.67
N GLY A 555 32.17 23.59 -2.57
CA GLY A 555 31.41 22.74 -1.65
C GLY A 555 31.47 23.20 -0.20
N GLN A 556 31.91 24.44 0.07
CA GLN A 556 31.96 25.01 1.42
C GLN A 556 30.66 25.76 1.72
N LEU A 557 30.08 25.47 2.89
CA LEU A 557 28.89 26.17 3.35
C LEU A 557 29.27 27.50 3.99
N PRO A 558 28.48 28.57 3.78
CA PRO A 558 28.62 29.80 4.54
C PRO A 558 28.46 29.53 6.04
N GLN A 559 29.08 30.37 6.88
CA GLN A 559 29.02 30.21 8.33
C GLN A 559 27.56 30.41 8.82
N PRO A 560 26.93 29.40 9.46
CA PRO A 560 25.57 29.52 9.97
C PRO A 560 25.50 30.58 11.08
N ARG A 561 24.44 31.38 11.07
CA ARG A 561 24.12 32.34 12.14
C ARG A 561 23.28 31.71 13.24
N GLN A 562 22.42 30.76 12.89
CA GLN A 562 21.40 30.17 13.78
C GLN A 562 21.76 28.76 14.31
N ALA A 563 22.90 28.20 13.91
CA ALA A 563 23.36 26.88 14.33
C ALA A 563 24.88 26.80 14.44
N ASP A 564 25.37 25.74 15.10
CA ASP A 564 26.80 25.43 15.12
C ASP A 564 27.27 24.97 13.73
N ALA A 565 28.40 25.52 13.26
CA ALA A 565 29.01 25.20 11.98
C ALA A 565 29.36 23.71 11.85
N ALA A 566 29.78 23.04 12.93
CA ALA A 566 30.11 21.63 12.91
C ALA A 566 28.86 20.75 12.67
N ILE A 567 27.73 21.13 13.28
CA ILE A 567 26.47 20.39 13.19
C ILE A 567 25.83 20.62 11.82
N ALA A 568 25.85 21.86 11.33
CA ALA A 568 25.43 22.16 9.96
C ALA A 568 26.29 21.36 8.96
N ARG A 569 27.62 21.39 9.09
CA ARG A 569 28.50 20.65 8.19
C ARG A 569 28.23 19.13 8.22
N TRP A 570 28.07 18.55 9.40
CA TRP A 570 27.73 17.13 9.55
C TRP A 570 26.41 16.79 8.85
N SER A 571 25.37 17.62 9.02
CA SER A 571 24.06 17.42 8.41
C SER A 571 24.12 17.49 6.88
N PHE A 572 24.94 18.40 6.33
CA PHE A 572 25.19 18.50 4.89
C PHE A 572 25.94 17.29 4.33
N ASP A 573 27.03 16.87 4.98
CA ASP A 573 27.89 15.78 4.50
C ASP A 573 27.19 14.41 4.59
N ASN A 574 26.34 14.20 5.60
CA ASN A 574 25.63 12.93 5.81
C ASN A 574 24.22 12.90 5.22
N GLY A 575 23.71 14.05 4.72
CA GLY A 575 22.35 14.15 4.19
C GLY A 575 21.25 13.83 5.21
N GLN A 576 21.51 14.00 6.51
CA GLN A 576 20.58 13.68 7.60
C GLN A 576 20.14 14.92 8.37
N PRO A 577 18.85 15.01 8.77
CA PRO A 577 18.34 16.15 9.54
C PRO A 577 18.79 16.10 11.01
N ALA A 578 19.05 17.28 11.58
CA ALA A 578 19.55 17.43 12.96
C ALA A 578 18.72 18.45 13.75
N GLY A 579 18.69 18.31 15.07
CA GLY A 579 18.08 19.27 15.97
C GLY A 579 16.66 18.95 16.42
N ALA A 580 15.89 19.99 16.75
CA ALA A 580 14.58 19.89 17.39
C ALA A 580 13.62 18.95 16.64
N GLY A 581 13.31 17.81 17.23
CA GLY A 581 12.36 16.85 16.67
C GLY A 581 12.94 15.79 15.72
N THR A 582 14.27 15.71 15.60
CA THR A 582 14.96 14.64 14.86
C THR A 582 15.61 13.63 15.81
N ALA A 583 16.11 12.52 15.28
CA ALA A 583 16.85 11.52 16.06
C ALA A 583 18.27 12.00 16.42
N THR A 584 18.81 12.95 15.65
CA THR A 584 20.19 13.42 15.77
C THR A 584 20.23 14.76 16.49
N LEU A 585 20.81 14.79 17.69
CA LEU A 585 20.92 15.97 18.54
C LEU A 585 19.57 16.67 18.82
N PRO A 586 18.55 15.96 19.37
CA PRO A 586 17.20 16.50 19.60
C PRO A 586 17.13 17.69 20.57
N GLY A 587 18.20 17.95 21.32
CA GLY A 587 18.29 19.02 22.31
C GLY A 587 18.57 20.42 21.73
N LEU A 588 18.85 20.55 20.42
CA LEU A 588 19.06 21.85 19.81
C LEU A 588 17.75 22.62 19.68
N PRO A 589 17.74 23.95 19.88
CA PRO A 589 16.55 24.78 19.75
C PRO A 589 16.14 25.04 18.29
N CYS A 590 17.00 24.71 17.32
CA CYS A 590 16.75 24.85 15.89
C CYS A 590 16.59 23.47 15.22
N LEU A 591 15.93 23.47 14.06
CA LEU A 591 15.77 22.31 13.18
C LEU A 591 16.60 22.54 11.91
N ILE A 592 17.51 21.60 11.61
CA ILE A 592 18.43 21.64 10.48
C ILE A 592 18.01 20.56 9.47
N LEU A 593 17.72 20.97 8.24
CA LEU A 593 17.12 20.12 7.22
C LEU A 593 17.95 20.19 5.92
N PRO A 594 18.53 19.07 5.46
CA PRO A 594 19.26 19.03 4.19
C PRO A 594 18.29 19.09 3.00
N LEU A 595 18.65 19.88 1.99
CA LEU A 595 17.93 19.99 0.72
C LEU A 595 18.40 18.86 -0.21
N MET A 596 17.76 17.70 -0.10
CA MET A 596 18.14 16.49 -0.84
C MET A 596 17.40 16.40 -2.18
N MET A 597 18.13 16.16 -3.28
CA MET A 597 17.56 15.78 -4.59
C MET A 597 18.48 14.77 -5.28
N GLN A 598 17.92 13.65 -5.77
CA GLN A 598 18.68 12.59 -6.46
C GLN A 598 19.93 12.15 -5.68
N GLU A 599 19.78 11.89 -4.38
CA GLU A 599 20.86 11.49 -3.45
C GLU A 599 21.97 12.53 -3.22
N LYS A 600 21.86 13.74 -3.78
CA LYS A 600 22.79 14.85 -3.55
C LYS A 600 22.17 15.91 -2.64
N CYS A 601 22.96 16.40 -1.68
CA CYS A 601 22.61 17.54 -0.83
C CYS A 601 22.99 18.85 -1.54
N TRP A 602 21.99 19.68 -1.85
CA TRP A 602 22.19 20.96 -2.54
C TRP A 602 22.35 22.15 -1.58
N GLY A 603 22.06 21.96 -0.30
CA GLY A 603 22.14 23.00 0.71
C GLY A 603 21.48 22.58 2.02
N LEU A 604 21.40 23.50 2.96
CA LEU A 604 20.76 23.32 4.25
C LEU A 604 19.77 24.42 4.53
N LEU A 605 18.62 24.03 5.06
CA LEU A 605 17.65 24.93 5.65
C LEU A 605 17.69 24.78 7.17
N ILE A 606 18.00 25.87 7.86
CA ILE A 606 17.97 25.97 9.32
C ILE A 606 16.70 26.76 9.68
N ILE A 607 15.91 26.24 10.61
CA ILE A 607 14.70 26.87 11.09
C ILE A 607 14.75 26.95 12.61
N GLU A 608 14.73 28.17 13.14
CA GLU A 608 14.61 28.47 14.55
C GLU A 608 13.17 28.93 14.87
N PRO A 609 12.31 28.05 15.40
CA PRO A 609 10.94 28.43 15.72
C PRO A 609 10.86 29.35 16.93
N SER A 610 9.95 30.33 16.87
CA SER A 610 9.52 31.06 18.07
C SER A 610 8.76 30.17 19.09
N SER A 611 8.22 29.03 18.64
CA SER A 611 7.68 27.98 19.50
C SER A 611 7.92 26.58 18.94
N LEU A 612 8.81 25.82 19.57
CA LEU A 612 9.07 24.41 19.23
C LEU A 612 7.78 23.57 19.16
N ARG A 613 6.79 23.86 20.01
CA ARG A 613 5.50 23.14 20.01
C ARG A 613 4.71 23.29 18.72
N GLN A 614 4.86 24.40 18.00
CA GLN A 614 4.16 24.68 16.74
C GLN A 614 4.83 23.98 15.56
N LEU A 615 6.17 23.92 15.56
CA LEU A 615 6.95 23.27 14.51
C LEU A 615 6.86 21.73 14.60
N MET A 616 6.65 21.20 15.82
CA MET A 616 6.33 19.78 16.07
C MET A 616 4.87 19.41 15.74
N ILE A 617 4.10 20.31 15.10
CA ILE A 617 2.77 19.95 14.60
C ILE A 617 2.94 19.17 13.29
N PRO A 618 2.33 17.98 13.15
CA PRO A 618 2.56 17.09 12.02
C PRO A 618 2.20 17.67 10.66
N GLU A 619 1.15 18.49 10.59
CA GLU A 619 0.82 19.19 9.34
C GLU A 619 1.84 20.24 8.96
N GLN A 620 2.49 20.85 9.96
CA GLN A 620 3.56 21.82 9.75
C GLN A 620 4.82 21.06 9.29
N GLN A 621 5.13 19.91 9.88
CA GLN A 621 6.23 19.05 9.41
C GLN A 621 6.05 18.61 7.95
N ARG A 622 4.87 18.11 7.58
CA ARG A 622 4.56 17.77 6.17
C ARG A 622 4.65 18.97 5.23
N LEU A 623 4.23 20.15 5.70
CA LEU A 623 4.33 21.38 4.92
C LEU A 623 5.80 21.78 4.71
N ILE A 624 6.63 21.68 5.75
CA ILE A 624 8.08 21.92 5.69
C ILE A 624 8.74 20.93 4.72
N GLU A 625 8.43 19.64 4.80
CA GLU A 625 8.94 18.63 3.87
C GLU A 625 8.57 18.96 2.41
N THR A 626 7.31 19.35 2.17
CA THR A 626 6.86 19.75 0.83
C THR A 626 7.62 20.97 0.32
N VAL A 627 7.86 21.95 1.20
CA VAL A 627 8.58 23.19 0.87
C VAL A 627 10.05 22.93 0.61
N ILE A 628 10.70 22.03 1.37
CA ILE A 628 12.09 21.59 1.14
C ILE A 628 12.24 21.01 -0.26
N VAL A 629 11.33 20.13 -0.68
CA VAL A 629 11.38 19.54 -2.03
C VAL A 629 11.22 20.62 -3.09
N LEU A 630 10.31 21.58 -2.90
CA LEU A 630 10.13 22.70 -3.82
C LEU A 630 11.38 23.59 -3.91
N ILE A 631 12.01 23.91 -2.77
CA ILE A 631 13.24 24.71 -2.72
C ILE A 631 14.40 23.94 -3.35
N ALA A 632 14.56 22.65 -3.07
CA ALA A 632 15.61 21.83 -3.67
C ALA A 632 15.44 21.64 -5.19
N SER A 633 14.22 21.83 -5.71
CA SER A 633 13.91 21.74 -7.13
C SER A 633 14.04 23.04 -7.93
N ALA A 634 14.03 24.18 -7.24
CA ALA A 634 14.21 25.50 -7.83
C ALA A 634 15.70 25.84 -7.92
#